data_AF-A0AAD7IFP9-F1
#
_entry.id   AF-A0AAD7IFP9-F1
#
_cell.length_a   1.000
_cell.length_b   1.000
_cell.length_c   1.000
_cell.angle_alpha   90.00
_cell.angle_beta   90.00
_cell.angle_gamma   90.00
#
_symmetry.space_group_name_H-M   'P 1'
#
loop_
_entity.id
_entity.type
_entity.pdbx_description
1 polymer ?
#
loop_
_entity_poly.entity_id
_entity_poly.type
_entity_poly.pdbx_seq_one_letter_code
_entity_poly.pdbx_strand_id
1 'polypeptide(L)'
;MDLYHEEKAHILGPKEHRKGLQKICEGVEQEYYAKHRWTITISPVTVGRHAKGGGTRSTSNAEKGWLEKEEVETVIAYTLEVASHGKDLEISFRRKMCWPTPLDNKRGRAVNPFTNEAYFDLLEDVLAGNQDYQFDQELRDDSGPPPDFVSGLDVVIFSLLKRYWTEEKTKFECTSRQKMDKMNFLKIYGQAHVRALTKSNIKAAFRKTGLWPFNYAVITPEMMAPSIETAAWGHLPIALNTPIRVVTDMIHQIHQRAKCPLSPDDVDEVGTLSVTQHQPSLAAYLNSSLQTIRTSSSSFLVTSSPVQSTSAPPAFVPVQISPYQQKKAHYAAILAVVPTNVIEEELQNSVRELLASNKQHKVRRVVAFHEAAEAKEVQMVDRQATRAERNDALVEWKELEQVRKEENKVIQAWWHTDVKAWEAERDRAKIVGKRPSWKKPVLKGQLFSPVPKPRYVGNTDTSEVASASTSNQPAQSRQRASSDNSDSSKSEEEDQQPEGEDELEDEEQSIDEDKEEEEYS
;
A
#
# COMPACT_ATOMS: atom_id res chain seq x y z
N MET A 1 1.14 10.38 -32.72
CA MET A 1 -0.34 10.18 -32.65
C MET A 1 -0.97 10.46 -33.99
N ASP A 2 -0.53 11.55 -34.55
CA ASP A 2 -0.69 12.13 -35.88
C ASP A 2 -0.84 11.05 -36.96
N LEU A 3 0.09 10.09 -37.07
CA LEU A 3 0.01 8.92 -37.98
C LEU A 3 -1.31 8.12 -37.89
N TYR A 4 -1.94 8.00 -36.72
CA TYR A 4 -3.25 7.36 -36.57
C TYR A 4 -4.40 8.24 -37.09
N HIS A 5 -4.31 9.55 -36.87
CA HIS A 5 -5.28 10.51 -37.38
C HIS A 5 -5.16 10.70 -38.89
N GLU A 6 -3.95 10.64 -39.44
CA GLU A 6 -3.66 10.64 -40.89
C GLU A 6 -4.23 9.39 -41.57
N GLU A 7 -3.95 8.18 -41.07
CA GLU A 7 -4.52 6.92 -41.60
C GLU A 7 -6.06 6.87 -41.45
N LYS A 8 -6.62 7.52 -40.41
CA LYS A 8 -8.08 7.72 -40.26
C LYS A 8 -8.66 8.70 -41.28
N ALA A 9 -7.95 9.76 -41.62
CA ALA A 9 -8.35 10.77 -42.59
C ALA A 9 -8.18 10.31 -44.04
N HIS A 10 -7.31 9.31 -44.29
CA HIS A 10 -7.08 8.77 -45.63
C HIS A 10 -8.38 8.18 -46.24
N ILE A 11 -8.66 8.60 -47.48
CA ILE A 11 -9.76 8.08 -48.31
C ILE A 11 -9.22 6.85 -49.03
N LEU A 12 -9.73 5.66 -48.69
CA LEU A 12 -9.31 4.39 -49.27
C LEU A 12 -9.87 4.19 -50.67
N GLY A 13 -9.08 3.58 -51.56
CA GLY A 13 -9.60 3.02 -52.80
C GLY A 13 -10.53 1.80 -52.56
N PRO A 14 -11.35 1.39 -53.55
CA PRO A 14 -12.36 0.33 -53.40
C PRO A 14 -11.82 -1.08 -53.16
N LYS A 15 -10.50 -1.26 -53.03
CA LYS A 15 -9.83 -2.53 -52.70
C LYS A 15 -8.79 -2.40 -51.57
N GLU A 16 -8.70 -1.24 -50.93
CA GLU A 16 -7.73 -1.01 -49.85
C GLU A 16 -8.42 -1.15 -48.49
N HIS A 17 -7.72 -1.81 -47.56
CA HIS A 17 -8.15 -1.92 -46.16
C HIS A 17 -7.33 -0.95 -45.29
N ARG A 18 -8.00 -0.11 -44.51
CA ARG A 18 -7.40 0.78 -43.51
C ARG A 18 -6.49 -0.02 -42.57
N LYS A 19 -5.30 0.47 -42.28
CA LYS A 19 -4.41 -0.20 -41.31
C LYS A 19 -5.07 -0.17 -39.93
N GLY A 20 -5.11 -1.33 -39.28
CA GLY A 20 -5.51 -1.43 -37.88
C GLY A 20 -4.49 -0.73 -36.97
N LEU A 21 -4.95 -0.25 -35.82
CA LEU A 21 -4.11 0.48 -34.85
C LEU A 21 -2.84 -0.29 -34.46
N GLN A 22 -2.93 -1.62 -34.36
CA GLN A 22 -1.79 -2.49 -34.12
C GLN A 22 -0.71 -2.38 -35.21
N LYS A 23 -1.07 -2.45 -36.50
CA LYS A 23 -0.11 -2.30 -37.62
C LYS A 23 0.56 -0.92 -37.65
N ILE A 24 -0.13 0.11 -37.15
CA ILE A 24 0.43 1.46 -37.03
C ILE A 24 1.44 1.51 -35.89
N CYS A 25 1.15 0.88 -34.74
CA CYS A 25 2.10 0.73 -33.64
C CYS A 25 3.36 -0.06 -34.08
N GLU A 26 3.18 -1.22 -34.71
CA GLU A 26 4.27 -2.06 -35.24
C GLU A 26 5.18 -1.29 -36.22
N GLY A 27 4.61 -0.45 -37.10
CA GLY A 27 5.38 0.41 -37.99
C GLY A 27 6.23 1.46 -37.26
N VAL A 28 5.68 2.11 -36.23
CA VAL A 28 6.40 3.10 -35.42
C VAL A 28 7.51 2.44 -34.59
N GLU A 29 7.27 1.24 -34.05
CA GLU A 29 8.30 0.46 -33.33
C GLU A 29 9.48 0.12 -34.26
N GLN A 30 9.19 -0.31 -35.49
CA GLN A 30 10.22 -0.62 -36.49
C GLN A 30 11.01 0.63 -36.93
N GLU A 31 10.35 1.76 -37.15
CA GLU A 31 11.01 3.03 -37.48
C GLU A 31 11.92 3.50 -36.33
N TYR A 32 11.43 3.44 -35.11
CA TYR A 32 12.20 3.80 -33.91
C TYR A 32 13.43 2.90 -33.74
N TYR A 33 13.26 1.59 -33.93
CA TYR A 33 14.37 0.63 -33.90
C TYR A 33 15.40 0.89 -35.01
N ALA A 34 14.96 1.19 -36.23
CA ALA A 34 15.86 1.50 -37.35
C ALA A 34 16.72 2.74 -37.06
N LYS A 35 16.12 3.76 -36.44
CA LYS A 35 16.77 5.05 -36.14
C LYS A 35 17.66 5.02 -34.89
N HIS A 36 17.21 4.37 -33.82
CA HIS A 36 17.85 4.43 -32.49
C HIS A 36 18.47 3.11 -32.02
N ARG A 37 18.28 2.01 -32.76
CA ARG A 37 18.71 0.63 -32.40
C ARG A 37 18.16 0.11 -31.07
N TRP A 38 17.09 0.73 -30.56
CA TRP A 38 16.39 0.32 -29.35
C TRP A 38 14.98 -0.15 -29.69
N THR A 39 14.60 -1.31 -29.14
CA THR A 39 13.24 -1.83 -29.26
C THR A 39 12.37 -1.15 -28.21
N ILE A 40 11.28 -0.53 -28.67
CA ILE A 40 10.21 -0.02 -27.80
C ILE A 40 8.94 -0.84 -28.06
N THR A 41 8.04 -0.92 -27.08
CA THR A 41 6.76 -1.61 -27.22
C THR A 41 5.62 -0.63 -26.90
N ILE A 42 4.74 -0.43 -27.87
CA ILE A 42 3.68 0.58 -27.88
C ILE A 42 2.34 -0.15 -27.79
N SER A 43 1.73 -0.18 -26.60
CA SER A 43 0.42 -0.82 -26.41
C SER A 43 -0.67 -0.16 -27.28
N PRO A 44 -1.29 -0.89 -28.23
CA PRO A 44 -2.35 -0.32 -29.07
C PRO A 44 -3.56 0.16 -28.27
N VAL A 45 -3.85 -0.47 -27.11
CA VAL A 45 -4.95 -0.05 -26.23
C VAL A 45 -4.68 1.33 -25.63
N THR A 46 -3.44 1.61 -25.23
CA THR A 46 -3.04 2.92 -24.68
C THR A 46 -3.13 4.01 -25.74
N VAL A 47 -2.64 3.75 -26.95
CA VAL A 47 -2.80 4.67 -28.10
C VAL A 47 -4.28 4.88 -28.43
N GLY A 48 -5.09 3.82 -28.42
CA GLY A 48 -6.52 3.91 -28.71
C GLY A 48 -7.33 4.70 -27.67
N ARG A 49 -6.94 4.67 -26.39
CA ARG A 49 -7.52 5.51 -25.34
C ARG A 49 -7.15 6.97 -25.52
N HIS A 50 -5.87 7.25 -25.79
CA HIS A 50 -5.38 8.59 -26.00
C HIS A 50 -5.96 9.27 -27.24
N ALA A 51 -6.09 8.55 -28.37
CA ALA A 51 -6.72 9.07 -29.59
C ALA A 51 -8.22 9.40 -29.43
N LYS A 52 -8.85 8.98 -28.33
CA LYS A 52 -10.21 9.33 -27.91
C LYS A 52 -10.26 10.47 -26.87
N GLY A 53 -9.14 11.16 -26.63
CA GLY A 53 -9.05 12.24 -25.64
C GLY A 53 -8.78 11.76 -24.20
N GLY A 54 -8.41 10.49 -24.00
CA GLY A 54 -7.98 10.02 -22.68
C GLY A 54 -6.68 10.70 -22.24
N GLY A 55 -6.66 11.24 -21.00
CA GLY A 55 -5.48 11.85 -20.39
C GLY A 55 -4.33 10.86 -20.17
N THR A 56 -3.09 11.36 -20.02
CA THR A 56 -1.93 10.52 -19.73
C THR A 56 -1.93 10.04 -18.29
N ARG A 57 -1.24 8.92 -18.05
CA ARG A 57 -0.96 8.50 -16.69
C ARG A 57 -0.12 9.54 -15.94
N SER A 58 0.68 10.35 -16.64
CA SER A 58 1.38 11.50 -16.02
C SER A 58 0.44 12.64 -15.66
N THR A 59 -0.54 13.04 -16.49
CA THR A 59 -1.52 14.07 -16.11
C THR A 59 -2.41 13.58 -14.98
N SER A 60 -2.91 12.34 -15.04
CA SER A 60 -3.73 11.80 -13.95
C SER A 60 -2.94 11.55 -12.66
N ASN A 61 -1.64 11.28 -12.73
CA ASN A 61 -0.78 11.22 -11.54
C ASN A 61 -0.43 12.61 -11.00
N ALA A 62 -0.35 13.65 -11.85
CA ALA A 62 -0.17 15.03 -11.41
C ALA A 62 -1.44 15.55 -10.71
N GLU A 63 -2.63 15.25 -11.25
CA GLU A 63 -3.94 15.51 -10.62
C GLU A 63 -4.14 14.77 -9.28
N LYS A 64 -3.44 13.63 -9.09
CA LYS A 64 -3.54 12.79 -7.88
C LYS A 64 -2.30 12.89 -6.97
N GLY A 65 -1.36 13.78 -7.29
CA GLY A 65 -0.20 14.03 -6.47
C GLY A 65 -0.64 14.64 -5.14
N TRP A 66 -0.18 14.10 -4.02
CA TRP A 66 -0.42 14.68 -2.68
C TRP A 66 0.39 15.96 -2.42
N LEU A 67 1.20 16.37 -3.38
CA LEU A 67 2.03 17.57 -3.35
C LEU A 67 1.80 18.31 -4.66
N GLU A 68 1.46 19.59 -4.59
CA GLU A 68 1.44 20.45 -5.78
C GLU A 68 2.84 20.58 -6.37
N LYS A 69 2.95 20.96 -7.64
CA LYS A 69 4.25 21.08 -8.33
C LYS A 69 5.22 21.99 -7.56
N GLU A 70 4.70 23.08 -7.01
CA GLU A 70 5.44 24.06 -6.20
C GLU A 70 5.89 23.49 -4.84
N GLU A 71 5.09 22.62 -4.24
CA GLU A 71 5.46 21.90 -3.01
C GLU A 71 6.53 20.84 -3.27
N VAL A 72 6.47 20.13 -4.41
CA VAL A 72 7.53 19.19 -4.82
C VAL A 72 8.86 19.93 -4.99
N GLU A 73 8.85 21.09 -5.66
CA GLU A 73 10.03 21.95 -5.81
C GLU A 73 10.54 22.45 -4.43
N THR A 74 9.64 22.80 -3.52
CA THR A 74 9.96 23.21 -2.14
C THR A 74 10.57 22.07 -1.31
N VAL A 75 10.05 20.85 -1.40
CA VAL A 75 10.58 19.67 -0.70
C VAL A 75 11.96 19.27 -1.26
N ILE A 76 12.17 19.40 -2.57
CA ILE A 76 13.48 19.22 -3.20
C ILE A 76 14.47 20.29 -2.67
N ALA A 77 14.07 21.57 -2.65
CA ALA A 77 14.89 22.65 -2.13
C ALA A 77 15.29 22.42 -0.65
N TYR A 78 14.34 22.04 0.21
CA TYR A 78 14.60 21.72 1.61
C TYR A 78 15.52 20.49 1.80
N THR A 79 15.36 19.47 0.95
CA THR A 79 16.22 18.27 1.02
C THR A 79 17.66 18.57 0.60
N LEU A 80 17.84 19.47 -0.36
CA LEU A 80 19.15 19.98 -0.79
C LEU A 80 19.76 20.93 0.25
N GLU A 81 18.95 21.81 0.87
CA GLU A 81 19.34 22.63 2.02
C GLU A 81 20.00 21.74 3.09
N VAL A 82 19.26 20.73 3.56
CA VAL A 82 19.71 19.82 4.63
C VAL A 82 21.01 19.06 4.30
N ALA A 83 21.25 18.72 3.03
CA ALA A 83 22.44 17.97 2.62
C ALA A 83 23.73 18.82 2.65
N SER A 84 23.61 20.14 2.46
CA SER A 84 24.75 21.06 2.39
C SER A 84 25.42 21.33 3.76
N HIS A 85 24.67 21.22 4.87
CA HIS A 85 25.15 21.52 6.23
C HIS A 85 26.16 20.54 6.83
N GLY A 86 26.55 19.48 6.11
CA GLY A 86 27.48 18.47 6.60
C GLY A 86 28.88 18.98 6.98
N LYS A 87 29.30 20.17 6.49
CA LYS A 87 30.64 20.74 6.74
C LYS A 87 30.74 21.64 7.98
N ASP A 88 29.75 22.49 8.25
CA ASP A 88 29.84 23.49 9.34
C ASP A 88 29.52 22.93 10.75
N LEU A 89 29.19 21.64 10.82
CA LEU A 89 29.11 20.88 12.08
C LEU A 89 30.43 20.85 12.86
N GLU A 90 31.58 21.07 12.23
CA GLU A 90 32.90 21.07 12.89
C GLU A 90 33.04 22.17 13.97
N ILE A 91 32.32 23.30 13.84
CA ILE A 91 32.43 24.43 14.76
C ILE A 91 31.37 24.38 15.87
N SER A 92 30.13 23.96 15.58
CA SER A 92 29.05 23.95 16.57
C SER A 92 29.13 22.77 17.56
N PHE A 93 29.64 21.61 17.15
CA PHE A 93 29.83 20.45 18.03
C PHE A 93 30.88 20.69 19.13
N ARG A 94 31.77 21.68 18.95
CA ARG A 94 32.91 21.96 19.84
C ARG A 94 32.52 22.48 21.22
N ARG A 95 31.23 22.80 21.47
CA ARG A 95 30.76 23.43 22.72
C ARG A 95 29.77 22.61 23.57
N LYS A 96 29.26 21.46 23.10
CA LYS A 96 28.39 20.57 23.90
C LYS A 96 28.66 19.10 23.61
N MET A 97 29.54 18.48 24.41
CA MET A 97 29.68 17.03 24.43
C MET A 97 28.51 16.40 25.22
N CYS A 98 27.68 15.66 24.50
CA CYS A 98 26.85 14.60 25.08
C CYS A 98 27.24 13.26 24.42
N TRP A 99 26.94 12.15 25.09
CA TRP A 99 27.28 10.80 24.63
C TRP A 99 26.54 10.44 23.33
N PRO A 100 27.15 9.69 22.40
CA PRO A 100 26.48 9.29 21.17
C PRO A 100 25.48 8.17 21.44
N THR A 101 24.20 8.50 21.32
CA THR A 101 23.18 7.55 20.84
C THR A 101 23.23 7.52 19.30
N PRO A 102 22.75 6.45 18.63
CA PRO A 102 22.82 6.32 17.17
C PRO A 102 22.11 7.47 16.45
N LEU A 103 22.69 7.89 15.32
CA LEU A 103 22.46 9.19 14.67
C LEU A 103 21.21 9.26 13.76
N ASP A 104 20.31 8.27 13.82
CA ASP A 104 19.28 8.06 12.78
C ASP A 104 18.24 9.19 12.63
N ASN A 105 18.09 10.08 13.62
CA ASN A 105 16.85 10.85 13.76
C ASN A 105 16.92 12.39 13.73
N LYS A 106 18.08 13.06 13.53
CA LYS A 106 18.11 14.56 13.48
C LYS A 106 19.06 15.21 12.46
N ARG A 107 18.44 15.78 11.42
CA ARG A 107 18.92 16.89 10.57
C ARG A 107 18.35 18.22 11.11
N GLY A 108 18.81 19.45 10.80
CA GLY A 108 19.96 19.93 10.02
C GLY A 108 19.63 21.31 9.40
N ARG A 109 20.24 22.42 9.84
CA ARG A 109 20.06 23.79 9.28
C ARG A 109 21.21 24.77 9.62
N ALA A 110 21.70 25.52 8.60
CA ALA A 110 22.22 26.91 8.61
C ALA A 110 23.02 27.24 7.30
N VAL A 111 22.42 27.87 6.28
CA VAL A 111 23.06 28.12 4.94
C VAL A 111 23.84 29.46 4.89
N ASN A 112 24.91 29.52 4.10
CA ASN A 112 25.77 30.70 3.87
C ASN A 112 25.42 31.44 2.54
N PRO A 113 25.22 32.79 2.54
CA PRO A 113 24.89 33.56 1.34
C PRO A 113 25.90 33.55 0.18
N PHE A 114 27.21 33.55 0.46
CA PHE A 114 28.25 33.83 -0.56
C PHE A 114 28.38 32.75 -1.64
N THR A 115 27.93 31.52 -1.37
CA THR A 115 27.93 30.41 -2.35
C THR A 115 26.67 30.36 -3.21
N ASN A 116 25.65 31.18 -2.92
CA ASN A 116 24.44 31.21 -3.74
C ASN A 116 24.65 31.99 -5.04
N GLU A 117 25.33 33.14 -4.98
CA GLU A 117 25.61 34.00 -6.14
C GLU A 117 26.30 33.22 -7.26
N ALA A 118 27.49 32.67 -6.99
CA ALA A 118 28.24 31.83 -7.91
C ALA A 118 27.55 30.50 -8.31
N TYR A 119 26.45 30.11 -7.65
CA TYR A 119 25.63 28.97 -8.07
C TYR A 119 24.51 29.39 -9.04
N PHE A 120 23.92 30.58 -8.84
CA PHE A 120 22.90 31.10 -9.75
C PHE A 120 23.49 31.53 -11.09
N ASP A 121 24.68 32.14 -11.09
CA ASP A 121 25.42 32.43 -12.33
C ASP A 121 25.63 31.15 -13.16
N LEU A 122 26.04 30.06 -12.49
CA LEU A 122 26.27 28.75 -13.13
C LEU A 122 24.97 27.98 -13.46
N LEU A 123 23.82 28.43 -12.95
CA LEU A 123 22.50 27.85 -13.24
C LEU A 123 21.86 28.55 -14.44
N GLU A 124 22.01 29.86 -14.55
CA GLU A 124 21.60 30.65 -15.71
C GLU A 124 22.32 30.18 -16.98
N ASP A 125 23.64 29.99 -16.91
CA ASP A 125 24.46 29.46 -18.02
C ASP A 125 24.04 28.06 -18.50
N VAL A 126 23.60 27.19 -17.58
CA VAL A 126 23.16 25.83 -17.90
C VAL A 126 21.72 25.82 -18.42
N LEU A 127 20.85 26.69 -17.93
CA LEU A 127 19.49 26.85 -18.46
C LEU A 127 19.47 27.54 -19.84
N ALA A 128 20.50 28.32 -20.16
CA ALA A 128 20.74 28.86 -21.51
C ALA A 128 21.25 27.82 -22.53
N GLY A 129 21.54 26.58 -22.10
CA GLY A 129 22.00 25.49 -22.98
C GLY A 129 23.49 25.55 -23.37
N ASN A 130 24.30 26.39 -22.70
CA ASN A 130 25.67 26.68 -23.13
C ASN A 130 26.69 25.54 -22.88
N GLN A 131 26.31 24.41 -22.28
CA GLN A 131 27.25 23.34 -21.85
C GLN A 131 26.81 21.88 -22.11
N ASP A 132 25.88 21.63 -23.04
CA ASP A 132 25.29 20.28 -23.24
C ASP A 132 26.19 19.24 -23.98
N TYR A 133 27.38 19.62 -24.45
CA TYR A 133 28.21 18.77 -25.34
C TYR A 133 29.37 18.02 -24.66
N GLN A 134 29.40 17.93 -23.33
CA GLN A 134 30.35 17.09 -22.60
C GLN A 134 29.63 16.01 -21.78
N PHE A 135 30.32 14.87 -21.58
CA PHE A 135 30.00 13.78 -20.64
C PHE A 135 29.11 12.61 -21.10
N ASP A 136 29.11 12.28 -22.40
CA ASP A 136 28.78 10.92 -22.86
C ASP A 136 29.97 9.95 -22.66
N GLN A 137 30.03 9.30 -21.51
CA GLN A 137 30.84 8.06 -21.36
C GLN A 137 30.22 7.13 -20.30
N GLU A 138 29.84 5.93 -20.74
CA GLU A 138 29.14 4.93 -19.91
C GLU A 138 30.09 4.21 -18.95
N LEU A 139 29.70 4.10 -17.67
CA LEU A 139 30.21 3.08 -16.76
C LEU A 139 29.23 1.91 -16.76
N ARG A 140 29.63 0.79 -17.38
CA ARG A 140 28.97 -0.51 -17.27
C ARG A 140 29.80 -1.43 -16.37
N ASP A 141 29.14 -2.12 -15.46
CA ASP A 141 29.63 -3.36 -14.85
C ASP A 141 28.40 -4.21 -14.52
N ASP A 142 28.31 -5.39 -15.16
CA ASP A 142 27.25 -6.38 -14.97
C ASP A 142 27.77 -7.52 -14.08
N SER A 143 27.32 -7.59 -12.82
CA SER A 143 27.10 -8.87 -12.11
C SER A 143 26.60 -8.64 -10.67
N GLY A 144 25.38 -9.10 -10.38
CA GLY A 144 24.84 -9.18 -9.01
C GLY A 144 23.31 -9.21 -9.00
N PRO A 145 22.67 -10.08 -8.20
CA PRO A 145 21.22 -10.10 -8.07
C PRO A 145 20.72 -8.77 -7.44
N PRO A 146 19.51 -8.29 -7.81
CA PRO A 146 19.03 -7.01 -7.35
C PRO A 146 18.74 -7.05 -5.84
N PRO A 147 19.30 -6.13 -5.02
CA PRO A 147 18.94 -6.04 -3.61
C PRO A 147 17.53 -5.47 -3.45
N ASP A 148 16.74 -6.07 -2.56
CA ASP A 148 15.37 -5.67 -2.21
C ASP A 148 15.27 -4.15 -2.05
N PHE A 149 14.40 -3.51 -2.87
CA PHE A 149 14.23 -2.06 -3.09
C PHE A 149 14.87 -1.10 -2.07
N VAL A 150 16.22 -1.07 -2.03
CA VAL A 150 16.96 -0.10 -1.24
C VAL A 150 16.91 1.21 -1.99
N SER A 151 16.72 2.33 -1.28
CA SER A 151 16.58 3.62 -1.96
C SER A 151 17.83 3.90 -2.80
N GLY A 152 17.71 4.65 -3.91
CA GLY A 152 18.87 4.99 -4.74
C GLY A 152 19.98 5.70 -3.96
N LEU A 153 19.60 6.36 -2.85
CA LEU A 153 20.50 6.92 -1.86
C LEU A 153 21.39 5.84 -1.20
N ASP A 154 20.80 4.71 -0.82
CA ASP A 154 21.51 3.61 -0.17
C ASP A 154 22.46 2.87 -1.13
N VAL A 155 21.99 2.60 -2.34
CA VAL A 155 22.76 1.86 -3.35
C VAL A 155 23.90 2.71 -3.92
N VAL A 156 23.69 4.01 -4.17
CA VAL A 156 24.66 4.88 -4.85
C VAL A 156 25.40 5.82 -3.89
N ILE A 157 24.72 6.52 -3.00
CA ILE A 157 25.38 7.50 -2.11
C ILE A 157 26.08 6.81 -0.93
N PHE A 158 25.44 5.87 -0.23
CA PHE A 158 26.09 5.20 0.89
C PHE A 158 27.20 4.21 0.49
N SER A 159 27.14 3.61 -0.70
CA SER A 159 28.24 2.78 -1.22
C SER A 159 29.49 3.63 -1.52
N LEU A 160 29.32 4.75 -2.24
CA LEU A 160 30.39 5.71 -2.50
C LEU A 160 30.93 6.34 -1.21
N LEU A 161 30.05 6.66 -0.25
CA LEU A 161 30.45 7.19 1.05
C LEU A 161 31.28 6.17 1.86
N LYS A 162 30.89 4.89 1.90
CA LYS A 162 31.67 3.82 2.55
C LYS A 162 33.05 3.66 1.90
N ARG A 163 33.14 3.76 0.56
CA ARG A 163 34.41 3.70 -0.17
C ARG A 163 35.31 4.90 0.16
N TYR A 164 34.82 6.13 -0.04
CA TYR A 164 35.62 7.34 0.23
C TYR A 164 35.95 7.52 1.71
N TRP A 165 35.09 7.05 2.62
CA TRP A 165 35.41 6.98 4.05
C TRP A 165 36.62 6.10 4.32
N THR A 166 36.67 4.93 3.69
CA THR A 166 37.80 4.00 3.82
C THR A 166 39.09 4.62 3.25
N GLU A 167 39.01 5.24 2.07
CA GLU A 167 40.14 5.92 1.44
C GLU A 167 40.69 7.09 2.29
N GLU A 168 39.84 8.04 2.72
CA GLU A 168 40.31 9.18 3.52
C GLU A 168 40.81 8.76 4.90
N LYS A 169 40.22 7.72 5.51
CA LYS A 169 40.74 7.14 6.76
C LYS A 169 42.13 6.56 6.56
N THR A 170 42.35 5.71 5.54
CA THR A 170 43.66 5.13 5.26
C THR A 170 44.70 6.22 4.93
N LYS A 171 44.31 7.21 4.13
CA LYS A 171 45.16 8.37 3.80
C LYS A 171 45.57 9.18 5.03
N PHE A 172 44.64 9.39 5.98
CA PHE A 172 44.96 10.04 7.26
C PHE A 172 45.90 9.19 8.11
N GLU A 173 45.64 7.89 8.26
CA GLU A 173 46.48 6.97 9.04
C GLU A 173 47.91 6.87 8.45
N CYS A 174 48.05 6.84 7.13
CA CYS A 174 49.35 6.85 6.45
C CYS A 174 50.11 8.19 6.58
N THR A 175 49.42 9.32 6.42
CA THR A 175 50.05 10.66 6.40
C THR A 175 50.40 11.13 7.81
N SER A 176 49.47 11.01 8.75
CA SER A 176 49.61 11.50 10.12
C SER A 176 50.32 10.52 11.05
N ARG A 177 50.38 9.22 10.68
CA ARG A 177 50.81 8.09 11.54
C ARG A 177 50.07 8.01 12.89
N GLN A 178 48.87 8.58 12.97
CA GLN A 178 48.01 8.59 14.15
C GLN A 178 46.77 7.74 13.90
N LYS A 179 46.31 7.02 14.93
CA LYS A 179 45.02 6.34 14.89
C LYS A 179 43.90 7.38 14.92
N MET A 180 42.83 7.10 14.19
CA MET A 180 41.62 7.94 14.20
C MET A 180 41.03 8.05 15.60
N ASP A 181 40.85 9.28 16.08
CA ASP A 181 40.21 9.61 17.35
C ASP A 181 38.91 10.42 17.15
N LYS A 182 38.26 10.79 18.25
CA LYS A 182 37.00 11.56 18.21
C LYS A 182 37.17 12.99 17.68
N MET A 183 38.38 13.56 17.75
CA MET A 183 38.67 14.91 17.25
C MET A 183 38.87 14.93 15.74
N ASN A 184 39.52 13.91 15.19
CA ASN A 184 39.83 13.82 13.76
C ASN A 184 38.71 13.14 12.94
N PHE A 185 37.83 12.34 13.56
CA PHE A 185 36.73 11.65 12.89
C PHE A 185 35.91 12.56 11.96
N LEU A 186 35.43 13.71 12.47
CA LEU A 186 34.57 14.62 11.69
C LEU A 186 35.30 15.22 10.49
N LYS A 187 36.60 15.52 10.62
CA LYS A 187 37.43 16.06 9.54
C LYS A 187 37.63 15.06 8.41
N ILE A 188 37.95 13.80 8.76
CA ILE A 188 38.10 12.70 7.79
C ILE A 188 36.74 12.39 7.13
N TYR A 189 35.67 12.35 7.93
CA TYR A 189 34.32 12.06 7.44
C TYR A 189 33.79 13.16 6.53
N GLY A 190 34.01 14.44 6.86
CA GLY A 190 33.62 15.58 6.03
C GLY A 190 34.31 15.59 4.66
N GLN A 191 35.56 15.13 4.58
CA GLN A 191 36.26 14.92 3.30
C GLN A 191 35.60 13.80 2.48
N ALA A 192 35.34 12.64 3.09
CA ALA A 192 34.62 11.54 2.43
C ALA A 192 33.19 11.94 2.00
N HIS A 193 32.48 12.70 2.82
CA HIS A 193 31.11 13.16 2.58
C HIS A 193 31.03 14.10 1.37
N VAL A 194 31.95 15.06 1.25
CA VAL A 194 31.99 15.96 0.08
C VAL A 194 32.45 15.26 -1.20
N ARG A 195 33.29 14.22 -1.10
CA ARG A 195 33.63 13.36 -2.25
C ARG A 195 32.44 12.47 -2.67
N ALA A 196 31.60 12.04 -1.72
CA ALA A 196 30.44 11.19 -1.98
C ALA A 196 29.23 11.96 -2.52
N LEU A 197 28.83 13.07 -1.89
CA LEU A 197 27.63 13.83 -2.25
C LEU A 197 27.92 14.90 -3.32
N THR A 198 28.33 14.46 -4.50
CA THR A 198 28.45 15.34 -5.69
C THR A 198 27.12 15.43 -6.44
N LYS A 199 26.92 16.53 -7.19
CA LYS A 199 25.75 16.73 -8.08
C LYS A 199 25.59 15.57 -9.08
N SER A 200 26.70 15.01 -9.56
CA SER A 200 26.71 13.84 -10.45
C SER A 200 26.20 12.58 -9.74
N ASN A 201 26.75 12.27 -8.55
CA ASN A 201 26.37 11.06 -7.80
C ASN A 201 24.91 11.11 -7.34
N ILE A 202 24.39 12.28 -6.96
CA ILE A 202 22.99 12.48 -6.60
C ILE A 202 22.08 12.30 -7.82
N LYS A 203 22.45 12.86 -8.99
CA LYS A 203 21.73 12.59 -10.25
C LYS A 203 21.78 11.11 -10.63
N ALA A 204 22.90 10.42 -10.42
CA ALA A 204 23.03 8.98 -10.68
C ALA A 204 22.13 8.14 -9.74
N ALA A 205 22.03 8.53 -8.46
CA ALA A 205 21.10 7.91 -7.49
C ALA A 205 19.64 8.04 -7.93
N PHE A 206 19.21 9.24 -8.34
CA PHE A 206 17.85 9.47 -8.86
C PHE A 206 17.60 8.84 -10.23
N ARG A 207 18.63 8.67 -11.07
CA ARG A 207 18.53 7.92 -12.33
C ARG A 207 18.31 6.43 -12.06
N LYS A 208 19.03 5.85 -11.09
CA LYS A 208 18.88 4.45 -10.63
C LYS A 208 17.48 4.13 -10.09
N THR A 209 16.76 5.12 -9.54
CA THR A 209 15.36 4.94 -9.08
C THR A 209 14.31 5.35 -10.10
N GLY A 210 14.70 5.75 -11.32
CA GLY A 210 13.76 6.27 -12.31
C GLY A 210 13.10 7.59 -11.93
N LEU A 211 13.67 8.36 -10.99
CA LEU A 211 13.14 9.66 -10.57
C LEU A 211 13.68 10.83 -11.39
N TRP A 212 14.93 10.78 -11.86
CA TRP A 212 15.51 11.85 -12.68
C TRP A 212 16.47 11.36 -13.80
N PRO A 213 16.11 11.55 -15.09
CA PRO A 213 14.79 11.91 -15.59
C PRO A 213 13.72 10.91 -15.14
N PHE A 214 12.46 11.36 -14.99
CA PHE A 214 11.38 10.47 -14.54
C PHE A 214 11.13 9.37 -15.58
N ASN A 215 11.47 8.13 -15.22
CA ASN A 215 11.40 6.97 -16.11
C ASN A 215 11.00 5.72 -15.32
N TYR A 216 9.71 5.38 -15.40
CA TYR A 216 9.14 4.20 -14.75
C TYR A 216 9.68 2.87 -15.32
N ALA A 217 10.24 2.84 -16.54
CA ALA A 217 10.80 1.62 -17.12
C ALA A 217 12.08 1.14 -16.41
N VAL A 218 12.68 1.98 -15.56
CA VAL A 218 13.79 1.59 -14.67
C VAL A 218 13.30 0.68 -13.53
N ILE A 219 12.03 0.78 -13.13
CA ILE A 219 11.43 -0.07 -12.11
C ILE A 219 10.75 -1.25 -12.82
N THR A 220 11.44 -2.39 -12.90
CA THR A 220 10.87 -3.60 -13.49
C THR A 220 9.74 -4.16 -12.62
N PRO A 221 8.80 -4.94 -13.19
CA PRO A 221 7.79 -5.66 -12.39
C PRO A 221 8.41 -6.58 -11.32
N GLU A 222 9.63 -7.07 -11.55
CA GLU A 222 10.42 -7.85 -10.59
C GLU A 222 10.95 -6.98 -9.43
N MET A 223 11.40 -5.74 -9.68
CA MET A 223 11.70 -4.77 -8.62
C MET A 223 10.46 -4.30 -7.85
N MET A 224 9.27 -4.48 -8.44
CA MET A 224 7.96 -4.28 -7.78
C MET A 224 7.38 -5.57 -7.20
N ALA A 225 8.07 -6.71 -7.28
CA ALA A 225 7.62 -7.92 -6.61
C ALA A 225 7.54 -7.62 -5.11
N PRO A 226 6.43 -8.00 -4.43
CA PRO A 226 6.40 -7.91 -2.97
C PRO A 226 7.60 -8.69 -2.44
N SER A 227 8.37 -8.08 -1.54
CA SER A 227 9.51 -8.73 -0.88
C SER A 227 9.06 -10.10 -0.40
N ILE A 228 9.70 -11.16 -0.90
CA ILE A 228 9.30 -12.53 -0.59
C ILE A 228 9.23 -12.66 0.94
N GLU A 229 8.16 -13.22 1.50
CA GLU A 229 7.99 -13.41 2.95
C GLU A 229 8.99 -14.42 3.56
N THR A 230 10.11 -14.70 2.88
CA THR A 230 11.31 -15.37 3.41
C THR A 230 11.84 -14.70 4.68
N ALA A 231 11.52 -13.43 4.95
CA ALA A 231 11.78 -12.76 6.23
C ALA A 231 10.93 -13.29 7.42
N ALA A 232 9.99 -14.23 7.21
CA ALA A 232 9.39 -15.01 8.30
C ALA A 232 10.46 -15.82 9.07
N TRP A 233 11.55 -16.17 8.40
CA TRP A 233 12.72 -16.83 9.00
C TRP A 233 13.74 -15.79 9.45
N GLY A 234 13.36 -15.02 10.47
CA GLY A 234 14.27 -14.09 11.15
C GLY A 234 15.42 -14.83 11.81
N HIS A 235 16.51 -15.06 11.07
CA HIS A 235 17.76 -15.59 11.61
C HIS A 235 18.37 -14.55 12.55
N LEU A 236 18.05 -14.66 13.84
CA LEU A 236 18.68 -13.86 14.86
C LEU A 236 20.21 -14.08 14.78
N PRO A 237 21.03 -13.01 14.80
CA PRO A 237 22.49 -13.12 14.66
C PRO A 237 23.17 -13.84 15.84
N ILE A 238 22.39 -14.20 16.86
CA ILE A 238 22.77 -15.05 17.98
C ILE A 238 21.82 -16.23 17.94
N ALA A 239 22.36 -17.45 17.92
CA ALA A 239 21.55 -18.65 18.04
C ALA A 239 20.77 -18.62 19.36
N LEU A 240 19.44 -18.57 19.28
CA LEU A 240 18.57 -18.67 20.45
C LEU A 240 18.91 -19.94 21.23
N ASN A 241 18.87 -19.85 22.56
CA ASN A 241 18.96 -21.02 23.39
C ASN A 241 17.82 -22.00 23.03
N THR A 242 18.12 -23.29 23.14
CA THR A 242 17.25 -24.39 22.71
C THR A 242 15.77 -24.25 23.12
N PRO A 243 15.42 -23.80 24.36
CA PRO A 243 14.03 -23.69 24.75
C PRO A 243 13.25 -22.62 23.97
N ILE A 244 13.84 -21.43 23.75
CA ILE A 244 13.15 -20.36 23.02
C ILE A 244 12.95 -20.75 21.56
N ARG A 245 13.91 -21.47 20.95
CA ARG A 245 13.74 -21.99 19.59
C ARG A 245 12.54 -22.94 19.49
N VAL A 246 12.43 -23.92 20.40
CA VAL A 246 11.30 -24.87 20.43
C VAL A 246 9.95 -24.16 20.63
N VAL A 247 9.87 -23.16 21.52
CA VAL A 247 8.64 -22.36 21.70
C VAL A 247 8.31 -21.54 20.43
N THR A 248 9.32 -20.96 19.78
CA THR A 248 9.13 -20.17 18.55
C THR A 248 8.66 -21.05 17.39
N ASP A 249 9.30 -22.19 17.18
CA ASP A 249 8.93 -23.19 16.17
C ASP A 249 7.48 -23.69 16.41
N MET A 250 7.10 -23.94 17.66
CA MET A 250 5.76 -24.33 18.06
C MET A 250 4.70 -23.26 17.74
N ILE A 251 4.94 -22.00 18.13
CA ILE A 251 4.02 -20.88 17.83
C ILE A 251 3.88 -20.67 16.31
N HIS A 252 4.98 -20.79 15.57
CA HIS A 252 4.99 -20.64 14.12
C HIS A 252 4.14 -21.70 13.43
N GLN A 253 4.26 -22.98 13.83
CA GLN A 253 3.44 -24.06 13.26
C GLN A 253 1.95 -23.92 13.59
N ILE A 254 1.58 -23.48 14.81
CA ILE A 254 0.19 -23.17 15.16
C ILE A 254 -0.35 -22.07 14.22
N HIS A 255 0.42 -21.01 14.00
CA HIS A 255 0.04 -19.91 13.10
C HIS A 255 -0.10 -20.33 11.64
N GLN A 256 0.81 -21.17 11.13
CA GLN A 256 0.73 -21.69 9.76
C GLN A 256 -0.54 -22.52 9.55
N ARG A 257 -0.87 -23.41 10.50
CA ARG A 257 -2.09 -24.24 10.42
C ARG A 257 -3.38 -23.43 10.57
N ALA A 258 -3.36 -22.35 11.35
CA ALA A 258 -4.52 -21.45 11.49
C ALA A 258 -4.76 -20.57 10.24
N LYS A 259 -3.70 -20.24 9.46
CA LYS A 259 -3.80 -19.48 8.22
C LYS A 259 -4.27 -20.30 7.02
N CYS A 260 -3.98 -21.61 7.01
CA CYS A 260 -4.41 -22.54 5.97
C CYS A 260 -5.38 -23.59 6.56
N PRO A 261 -6.65 -23.22 6.85
CA PRO A 261 -7.68 -24.23 7.05
C PRO A 261 -7.75 -25.08 5.78
N LEU A 262 -7.56 -26.39 5.92
CA LEU A 262 -7.67 -27.34 4.82
C LEU A 262 -9.07 -27.21 4.22
N SER A 263 -9.16 -27.05 2.90
CA SER A 263 -10.44 -27.10 2.20
C SER A 263 -11.04 -28.49 2.40
N PRO A 264 -12.33 -28.62 2.74
CA PRO A 264 -12.96 -29.93 2.86
C PRO A 264 -13.11 -30.66 1.51
N ASP A 265 -12.84 -30.00 0.38
CA ASP A 265 -13.11 -30.50 -0.97
C ASP A 265 -11.96 -31.32 -1.60
N ASP A 266 -10.80 -31.47 -0.95
CA ASP A 266 -9.66 -32.26 -1.47
C ASP A 266 -9.84 -33.78 -1.25
N VAL A 267 -10.97 -34.34 -1.69
CA VAL A 267 -11.24 -35.78 -1.78
C VAL A 267 -11.35 -36.23 -3.23
N ASP A 268 -10.24 -36.16 -3.95
CA ASP A 268 -10.14 -36.73 -5.30
C ASP A 268 -10.04 -38.27 -5.24
N GLU A 269 -10.89 -38.88 -6.05
CA GLU A 269 -10.98 -40.32 -6.28
C GLU A 269 -9.85 -40.81 -7.22
N VAL A 270 -9.71 -42.14 -7.35
CA VAL A 270 -8.82 -42.86 -8.29
C VAL A 270 -7.33 -42.89 -7.90
N GLY A 271 -6.99 -43.96 -7.21
CA GLY A 271 -5.65 -44.23 -6.71
C GLY A 271 -4.52 -44.24 -7.74
N THR A 272 -3.40 -43.63 -7.35
CA THR A 272 -2.05 -44.05 -7.74
C THR A 272 -1.16 -44.01 -6.50
N LEU A 273 -0.40 -45.09 -6.27
CA LEU A 273 0.48 -45.23 -5.11
C LEU A 273 1.58 -44.18 -5.12
N SER A 274 1.46 -43.16 -4.26
CA SER A 274 2.56 -42.26 -3.92
C SER A 274 2.80 -42.28 -2.41
N VAL A 275 4.08 -42.34 -2.01
CA VAL A 275 4.49 -42.62 -0.63
C VAL A 275 4.06 -41.48 0.29
N THR A 276 2.99 -41.69 1.05
CA THR A 276 2.52 -40.75 2.07
C THR A 276 3.55 -40.63 3.19
N GLN A 277 4.38 -39.59 3.14
CA GLN A 277 5.08 -39.10 4.33
C GLN A 277 4.04 -38.70 5.36
N HIS A 278 3.82 -39.56 6.37
CA HIS A 278 2.98 -39.25 7.51
C HIS A 278 3.47 -37.96 8.17
N GLN A 279 2.76 -36.85 7.94
CA GLN A 279 2.93 -35.68 8.78
C GLN A 279 2.39 -36.03 10.18
N PRO A 280 3.18 -35.86 11.24
CA PRO A 280 2.68 -36.05 12.59
C PRO A 280 1.52 -35.09 12.86
N SER A 281 0.52 -35.57 13.60
CA SER A 281 -0.60 -34.73 14.02
C SER A 281 -0.09 -33.54 14.84
N LEU A 282 -0.85 -32.44 14.85
CA LEU A 282 -0.52 -31.25 15.66
C LEU A 282 -0.28 -31.67 17.12
N ALA A 283 -1.10 -32.57 17.67
CA ALA A 283 -0.94 -33.11 19.01
C ALA A 283 0.40 -33.84 19.22
N ALA A 284 0.85 -34.65 18.27
CA ALA A 284 2.15 -35.33 18.36
C ALA A 284 3.32 -34.33 18.35
N TYR A 285 3.26 -33.29 17.51
CA TYR A 285 4.28 -32.25 17.47
C TYR A 285 4.29 -31.38 18.76
N LEU A 286 3.12 -30.98 19.24
CA LEU A 286 2.97 -30.24 20.50
C LEU A 286 3.53 -31.05 21.68
N ASN A 287 3.21 -32.34 21.76
CA ASN A 287 3.75 -33.22 22.81
C ASN A 287 5.28 -33.35 22.72
N SER A 288 5.85 -33.46 21.52
CA SER A 288 7.32 -33.48 21.34
C SER A 288 7.97 -32.17 21.78
N SER A 289 7.38 -31.02 21.41
CA SER A 289 7.86 -29.70 21.81
C SER A 289 7.76 -29.49 23.32
N LEU A 290 6.65 -29.87 23.94
CA LEU A 290 6.45 -29.78 25.40
C LEU A 290 7.43 -30.67 26.17
N GLN A 291 7.72 -31.89 25.71
CA GLN A 291 8.75 -32.76 26.32
C GLN A 291 10.17 -32.17 26.16
N THR A 292 10.45 -31.53 25.04
CA THR A 292 11.73 -30.84 24.81
C THR A 292 11.87 -29.61 25.72
N ILE A 293 10.81 -28.83 25.92
CA ILE A 293 10.80 -27.73 26.90
C ILE A 293 10.95 -28.27 28.33
N ARG A 294 10.24 -29.35 28.67
CA ARG A 294 10.26 -30.00 30.00
C ARG A 294 11.63 -30.57 30.40
N THR A 295 12.43 -31.00 29.43
CA THR A 295 13.82 -31.47 29.66
C THR A 295 14.86 -30.35 29.59
N SER A 296 14.46 -29.14 29.21
CA SER A 296 15.34 -27.97 29.08
C SER A 296 15.39 -27.09 30.34
N SER A 297 16.25 -26.08 30.33
CA SER A 297 16.30 -25.04 31.38
C SER A 297 15.03 -24.18 31.48
N SER A 298 14.09 -24.29 30.54
CA SER A 298 12.76 -23.64 30.59
C SER A 298 11.63 -24.60 30.97
N SER A 299 11.94 -25.74 31.61
CA SER A 299 10.94 -26.67 32.16
C SER A 299 9.88 -25.98 33.05
N PHE A 300 10.26 -24.89 33.71
CA PHE A 300 9.38 -24.04 34.51
C PHE A 300 8.19 -23.42 33.73
N LEU A 301 8.27 -23.30 32.40
CA LEU A 301 7.16 -22.80 31.57
C LEU A 301 6.02 -23.82 31.40
N VAL A 302 6.30 -25.10 31.61
CA VAL A 302 5.36 -26.22 31.41
C VAL A 302 5.06 -26.95 32.74
N THR A 303 5.77 -26.59 33.81
CA THR A 303 5.57 -27.16 35.14
C THR A 303 4.46 -26.42 35.86
N SER A 304 3.44 -27.14 36.34
CA SER A 304 2.28 -26.59 37.05
C SER A 304 2.59 -26.06 38.46
N SER A 305 3.85 -26.12 38.90
CA SER A 305 4.34 -25.47 40.12
C SER A 305 4.68 -24.01 39.84
N PRO A 306 4.03 -23.02 40.47
CA PRO A 306 4.34 -21.62 40.24
C PRO A 306 5.78 -21.32 40.64
N VAL A 307 6.53 -20.66 39.75
CA VAL A 307 7.92 -20.27 40.00
C VAL A 307 7.95 -19.27 41.15
N GLN A 308 8.40 -19.72 42.32
CA GLN A 308 8.74 -18.82 43.40
C GLN A 308 10.00 -18.05 43.00
N SER A 309 9.83 -16.81 42.57
CA SER A 309 10.95 -15.91 42.28
C SER A 309 11.72 -15.63 43.57
N THR A 310 12.79 -16.39 43.82
CA THR A 310 13.71 -16.17 44.93
C THR A 310 14.52 -14.87 44.79
N SER A 311 14.49 -14.26 43.61
CA SER A 311 15.08 -12.95 43.34
C SER A 311 14.01 -11.87 43.47
N ALA A 312 14.23 -10.89 44.35
CA ALA A 312 13.48 -9.66 44.31
C ALA A 312 13.73 -8.96 42.97
N PRO A 313 12.68 -8.48 42.26
CA PRO A 313 12.88 -7.75 41.01
C PRO A 313 13.75 -6.50 41.27
N PRO A 314 14.73 -6.18 40.41
CA PRO A 314 15.59 -5.02 40.60
C PRO A 314 14.73 -3.75 40.68
N ALA A 315 14.95 -2.94 41.71
CA ALA A 315 14.20 -1.71 41.93
C ALA A 315 14.29 -0.82 40.67
N PHE A 316 13.15 -0.58 40.02
CA PHE A 316 13.09 0.26 38.84
C PHE A 316 13.35 1.71 39.23
N VAL A 317 14.59 2.17 39.00
CA VAL A 317 14.98 3.57 39.11
C VAL A 317 14.81 4.21 37.72
N PRO A 318 13.72 4.95 37.45
CA PRO A 318 13.53 5.59 36.15
C PRO A 318 14.61 6.64 35.92
N VAL A 319 15.54 6.34 35.01
CA VAL A 319 16.51 7.33 34.52
C VAL A 319 15.72 8.42 33.79
N GLN A 320 15.75 9.67 34.27
CA GLN A 320 15.12 10.79 33.56
C GLN A 320 15.88 11.10 32.26
N ILE A 321 15.37 10.59 31.13
CA ILE A 321 15.99 10.72 29.81
C ILE A 321 15.95 12.17 29.27
N SER A 322 15.25 13.11 29.93
CA SER A 322 15.11 14.51 29.44
C SER A 322 15.74 15.57 30.37
N PRO A 323 16.60 16.47 29.85
CA PRO A 323 17.19 17.57 30.64
C PRO A 323 16.21 18.75 30.85
N TYR A 324 14.90 18.53 30.75
CA TYR A 324 13.90 19.60 30.72
C TYR A 324 13.86 20.41 32.03
N GLN A 325 14.15 19.77 33.17
CA GLN A 325 14.15 20.45 34.47
C GLN A 325 15.25 21.53 34.60
N GLN A 326 16.42 21.33 33.98
CA GLN A 326 17.55 22.27 34.07
C GLN A 326 17.20 23.66 33.52
N LYS A 327 16.46 23.73 32.41
CA LYS A 327 16.02 25.02 31.84
C LYS A 327 15.06 25.78 32.76
N LYS A 328 14.14 25.08 33.42
CA LYS A 328 13.17 25.70 34.32
C LYS A 328 13.84 26.24 35.59
N ALA A 329 14.79 25.49 36.15
CA ALA A 329 15.63 25.95 37.26
C ALA A 329 16.51 27.15 36.85
N HIS A 330 17.07 27.13 35.64
CA HIS A 330 17.90 28.22 35.12
C HIS A 330 17.12 29.54 34.94
N TYR A 331 15.92 29.50 34.35
CA TYR A 331 15.08 30.71 34.25
C TYR A 331 14.62 31.22 35.62
N ALA A 332 14.30 30.32 36.57
CA ALA A 332 13.99 30.71 37.94
C ALA A 332 15.18 31.41 38.63
N ALA A 333 16.41 30.92 38.42
CA ALA A 333 17.62 31.55 38.94
C ALA A 333 17.86 32.94 38.35
N ILE A 334 17.69 33.12 37.02
CA ILE A 334 17.83 34.43 36.35
C ILE A 334 16.81 35.45 36.88
N LEU A 335 15.58 35.02 37.16
CA LEU A 335 14.51 35.87 37.69
C LEU A 335 14.61 36.17 39.19
N ALA A 336 15.46 35.45 39.93
CA ALA A 336 15.65 35.62 41.37
C ALA A 336 16.77 36.62 41.72
N VAL A 337 17.66 36.93 40.79
CA VAL A 337 18.70 37.96 40.96
C VAL A 337 18.06 39.36 40.86
N VAL A 338 18.47 40.30 41.69
CA VAL A 338 18.06 41.71 41.55
C VAL A 338 18.88 42.32 40.40
N PRO A 339 18.27 42.88 39.35
CA PRO A 339 19.02 43.47 38.24
C PRO A 339 19.81 44.68 38.73
N THR A 340 21.10 44.69 38.42
CA THR A 340 22.03 45.80 38.71
C THR A 340 22.15 46.77 37.54
N ASN A 341 21.84 46.29 36.33
CA ASN A 341 22.01 47.00 35.07
C ASN A 341 20.71 46.98 34.25
N VAL A 342 20.48 48.02 33.42
CA VAL A 342 19.31 48.09 32.50
C VAL A 342 19.20 46.85 31.60
N ILE A 343 20.35 46.33 31.12
CA ILE A 343 20.42 45.13 30.28
C ILE A 343 19.94 43.87 31.03
N GLU A 344 20.16 43.79 32.35
CA GLU A 344 19.69 42.66 33.16
C GLU A 344 18.18 42.73 33.38
N GLU A 345 17.62 43.93 33.55
CA GLU A 345 16.18 44.15 33.62
C GLU A 345 15.48 43.78 32.30
N GLU A 346 16.02 44.23 31.17
CA GLU A 346 15.52 43.88 29.83
C GLU A 346 15.57 42.37 29.55
N LEU A 347 16.67 41.70 29.94
CA LEU A 347 16.78 40.25 29.88
C LEU A 347 15.74 39.55 30.75
N GLN A 348 15.51 40.01 31.98
CA GLN A 348 14.48 39.44 32.85
C GLN A 348 13.08 39.65 32.30
N ASN A 349 12.77 40.83 31.74
CA ASN A 349 11.48 41.09 31.09
C ASN A 349 11.26 40.17 29.89
N SER A 350 12.28 39.99 29.04
CA SER A 350 12.26 39.04 27.93
C SER A 350 12.01 37.59 28.40
N VAL A 351 12.62 37.18 29.52
CA VAL A 351 12.38 35.84 30.11
C VAL A 351 10.96 35.71 30.68
N ARG A 352 10.41 36.75 31.32
CA ARG A 352 9.01 36.77 31.81
C ARG A 352 8.03 36.62 30.66
N GLU A 353 8.20 37.40 29.59
CA GLU A 353 7.35 37.33 28.39
C GLU A 353 7.44 35.96 27.70
N LEU A 354 8.65 35.44 27.52
CA LEU A 354 8.87 34.12 26.93
C LEU A 354 8.22 33.00 27.76
N LEU A 355 8.24 33.08 29.10
CA LEU A 355 7.53 32.14 29.97
C LEU A 355 6.00 32.29 29.89
N ALA A 356 5.49 33.51 29.79
CA ALA A 356 4.05 33.77 29.61
C ALA A 356 3.54 33.24 28.26
N SER A 357 4.26 33.52 27.17
CA SER A 357 3.97 33.02 25.82
C SER A 357 4.01 31.48 25.78
N ASN A 358 5.04 30.85 26.37
CA ASN A 358 5.09 29.38 26.49
C ASN A 358 3.93 28.79 27.31
N LYS A 359 3.48 29.48 28.37
CA LYS A 359 2.30 29.07 29.15
C LYS A 359 1.02 29.15 28.29
N GLN A 360 0.81 30.24 27.57
CA GLN A 360 -0.33 30.41 26.65
C GLN A 360 -0.30 29.36 25.52
N HIS A 361 0.85 29.15 24.88
CA HIS A 361 1.00 28.13 23.84
C HIS A 361 0.72 26.71 24.37
N LYS A 362 1.15 26.39 25.60
CA LYS A 362 0.78 25.11 26.25
C LYS A 362 -0.73 25.01 26.45
N VAL A 363 -1.40 26.06 26.92
CA VAL A 363 -2.86 26.07 27.08
C VAL A 363 -3.56 25.87 25.73
N ARG A 364 -3.20 26.64 24.69
CA ARG A 364 -3.76 26.49 23.34
C ARG A 364 -3.60 25.08 22.79
N ARG A 365 -2.42 24.46 22.96
CA ARG A 365 -2.18 23.07 22.53
C ARG A 365 -2.99 22.03 23.31
N VAL A 366 -3.29 22.27 24.59
CA VAL A 366 -4.14 21.39 25.39
C VAL A 366 -5.61 21.54 24.98
N VAL A 367 -6.10 22.77 24.76
CA VAL A 367 -7.45 23.05 24.28
C VAL A 367 -7.68 22.42 22.90
N ALA A 368 -6.82 22.72 21.92
CA ALA A 368 -6.91 22.13 20.57
C ALA A 368 -6.80 20.60 20.55
N PHE A 369 -6.17 19.99 21.56
CA PHE A 369 -6.14 18.53 21.69
C PHE A 369 -7.47 17.96 22.21
N HIS A 370 -8.18 18.67 23.10
CA HIS A 370 -9.51 18.25 23.56
C HIS A 370 -10.55 18.46 22.45
N GLU A 371 -10.56 19.63 21.79
CA GLU A 371 -11.43 19.92 20.65
C GLU A 371 -11.25 18.87 19.52
N ALA A 372 -10.00 18.48 19.22
CA ALA A 372 -9.71 17.43 18.24
C ALA A 372 -10.02 16.00 18.72
N ALA A 373 -10.18 15.77 20.03
CA ALA A 373 -10.65 14.50 20.58
C ALA A 373 -12.18 14.41 20.50
N GLU A 374 -12.89 15.47 20.93
CA GLU A 374 -14.34 15.62 20.84
C GLU A 374 -14.82 15.51 19.38
N ALA A 375 -14.17 16.20 18.43
CA ALA A 375 -14.49 16.11 17.01
C ALA A 375 -14.29 14.69 16.42
N LYS A 376 -13.33 13.92 16.95
CA LYS A 376 -13.14 12.51 16.56
C LYS A 376 -14.22 11.62 17.17
N GLU A 377 -14.65 11.88 18.39
CA GLU A 377 -15.73 11.13 19.04
C GLU A 377 -17.05 11.30 18.28
N VAL A 378 -17.43 12.54 17.94
CA VAL A 378 -18.57 12.84 17.07
C VAL A 378 -18.46 12.10 15.72
N GLN A 379 -17.30 12.20 15.03
CA GLN A 379 -17.09 11.50 13.77
C GLN A 379 -17.16 9.96 13.91
N MET A 380 -16.77 9.38 15.06
CA MET A 380 -16.91 7.95 15.31
C MET A 380 -18.38 7.55 15.50
N VAL A 381 -19.18 8.36 16.21
CA VAL A 381 -20.62 8.16 16.38
C VAL A 381 -21.34 8.24 15.03
N ASP A 382 -21.07 9.24 14.20
CA ASP A 382 -21.66 9.37 12.86
C ASP A 382 -21.32 8.16 11.96
N ARG A 383 -20.06 7.69 12.04
CA ARG A 383 -19.61 6.48 11.34
C ARG A 383 -20.22 5.19 11.88
N GLN A 384 -20.71 5.19 13.12
CA GLN A 384 -21.40 4.05 13.72
C GLN A 384 -22.88 4.06 13.33
N ALA A 385 -23.54 5.21 13.37
CA ALA A 385 -24.92 5.39 12.91
C ALA A 385 -25.08 4.98 11.43
N THR A 386 -24.26 5.55 10.54
CA THR A 386 -24.26 5.22 9.11
C THR A 386 -23.92 3.74 8.81
N ARG A 387 -23.20 3.05 9.71
CA ARG A 387 -23.00 1.60 9.62
C ARG A 387 -24.19 0.79 10.10
N ALA A 388 -24.91 1.25 11.13
CA ALA A 388 -26.13 0.62 11.61
C ALA A 388 -27.22 0.67 10.53
N GLU A 389 -27.56 1.87 10.04
CA GLU A 389 -28.54 2.08 8.95
C GLU A 389 -28.26 1.19 7.73
N ARG A 390 -26.98 1.09 7.32
CA ARG A 390 -26.55 0.23 6.21
C ARG A 390 -26.71 -1.26 6.53
N ASN A 391 -26.46 -1.68 7.77
CA ASN A 391 -26.65 -3.07 8.17
C ASN A 391 -28.15 -3.41 8.22
N ASP A 392 -28.99 -2.51 8.71
CA ASP A 392 -30.45 -2.68 8.78
C ASP A 392 -31.04 -2.80 7.36
N ALA A 393 -30.66 -1.91 6.44
CA ALA A 393 -31.04 -2.02 5.02
C ALA A 393 -30.53 -3.31 4.33
N LEU A 394 -29.41 -3.88 4.81
CA LEU A 394 -28.92 -5.18 4.34
C LEU A 394 -29.65 -6.37 4.95
N VAL A 395 -30.29 -6.23 6.12
CA VAL A 395 -31.18 -7.23 6.71
C VAL A 395 -32.51 -7.23 5.95
N GLU A 396 -33.16 -6.07 5.80
CA GLU A 396 -34.40 -5.91 5.02
C GLU A 396 -34.25 -6.46 3.59
N TRP A 397 -33.14 -6.13 2.90
CA TRP A 397 -32.88 -6.67 1.56
C TRP A 397 -32.74 -8.20 1.55
N LYS A 398 -32.15 -8.82 2.58
CA LYS A 398 -32.02 -10.28 2.66
C LYS A 398 -33.37 -10.95 2.85
N GLU A 399 -34.25 -10.37 3.68
CA GLU A 399 -35.60 -10.87 3.93
C GLU A 399 -36.43 -10.83 2.64
N LEU A 400 -36.44 -9.69 1.93
CA LEU A 400 -37.10 -9.55 0.63
C LEU A 400 -36.55 -10.54 -0.42
N GLU A 401 -35.23 -10.72 -0.46
CA GLU A 401 -34.58 -11.66 -1.38
C GLU A 401 -34.81 -13.13 -1.00
N GLN A 402 -35.12 -13.44 0.27
CA GLN A 402 -35.55 -14.76 0.71
C GLN A 402 -37.00 -15.03 0.28
N VAL A 403 -37.94 -14.12 0.56
CA VAL A 403 -39.35 -14.24 0.11
C VAL A 403 -39.42 -14.46 -1.41
N ARG A 404 -38.67 -13.66 -2.18
CA ARG A 404 -38.57 -13.82 -3.65
C ARG A 404 -38.09 -15.21 -4.08
N LYS A 405 -37.18 -15.82 -3.32
CA LYS A 405 -36.67 -17.18 -3.61
C LYS A 405 -37.72 -18.24 -3.28
N GLU A 406 -38.45 -18.08 -2.19
CA GLU A 406 -39.52 -19.00 -1.78
C GLU A 406 -40.69 -18.96 -2.78
N GLU A 407 -41.13 -17.77 -3.23
CA GLU A 407 -42.13 -17.63 -4.29
C GLU A 407 -41.69 -18.30 -5.61
N ASN A 408 -40.43 -18.07 -6.03
CA ASN A 408 -39.90 -18.70 -7.23
C ASN A 408 -39.77 -20.23 -7.10
N LYS A 409 -39.44 -20.77 -5.92
CA LYS A 409 -39.48 -22.22 -5.65
C LYS A 409 -40.88 -22.78 -5.83
N VAL A 410 -41.92 -22.10 -5.34
CA VAL A 410 -43.33 -22.53 -5.50
C VAL A 410 -43.72 -22.54 -6.98
N ILE A 411 -43.37 -21.50 -7.74
CA ILE A 411 -43.61 -21.44 -9.20
C ILE A 411 -42.92 -22.59 -9.93
N GLN A 412 -41.66 -22.89 -9.57
CA GLN A 412 -40.90 -24.01 -10.14
C GLN A 412 -41.53 -25.37 -9.78
N ALA A 413 -41.89 -25.59 -8.51
CA ALA A 413 -42.52 -26.84 -8.06
C ALA A 413 -43.86 -27.10 -8.78
N TRP A 414 -44.67 -26.07 -8.98
CA TRP A 414 -45.90 -26.18 -9.76
C TRP A 414 -45.62 -26.57 -11.23
N TRP A 415 -44.63 -25.93 -11.86
CA TRP A 415 -44.22 -26.28 -13.22
C TRP A 415 -43.64 -27.71 -13.33
N HIS A 416 -42.83 -28.16 -12.38
CA HIS A 416 -42.35 -29.55 -12.31
C HIS A 416 -43.51 -30.54 -12.19
N THR A 417 -44.55 -30.20 -11.41
CA THR A 417 -45.77 -31.01 -11.29
C THR A 417 -46.51 -31.08 -12.63
N ASP A 418 -46.71 -29.95 -13.31
CA ASP A 418 -47.31 -29.87 -14.65
C ASP A 418 -46.52 -30.69 -15.69
N VAL A 419 -45.18 -30.61 -15.67
CA VAL A 419 -44.30 -31.39 -16.55
C VAL A 419 -44.41 -32.88 -16.27
N LYS A 420 -44.36 -33.31 -15.01
CA LYS A 420 -44.51 -34.74 -14.63
C LYS A 420 -45.86 -35.30 -15.04
N ALA A 421 -46.94 -34.52 -14.90
CA ALA A 421 -48.27 -34.89 -15.37
C ALA A 421 -48.33 -35.01 -16.91
N TRP A 422 -47.69 -34.09 -17.64
CA TRP A 422 -47.57 -34.16 -19.10
C TRP A 422 -46.75 -35.35 -19.58
N GLU A 423 -45.67 -35.71 -18.89
CA GLU A 423 -44.84 -36.89 -19.21
C GLU A 423 -45.62 -38.19 -18.98
N ALA A 424 -46.35 -38.30 -17.87
CA ALA A 424 -47.23 -39.44 -17.62
C ALA A 424 -48.38 -39.56 -18.65
N GLU A 425 -48.92 -38.46 -19.18
CA GLU A 425 -49.90 -38.48 -20.28
C GLU A 425 -49.25 -38.87 -21.63
N ARG A 426 -48.09 -38.29 -21.94
CA ARG A 426 -47.29 -38.61 -23.13
C ARG A 426 -47.00 -40.11 -23.20
N ASP A 427 -46.58 -40.71 -22.10
CA ASP A 427 -46.15 -42.11 -22.08
C ASP A 427 -47.33 -43.09 -22.06
N ARG A 428 -48.46 -42.71 -21.45
CA ARG A 428 -49.75 -43.42 -21.67
C ARG A 428 -50.19 -43.38 -23.14
N ALA A 429 -50.04 -42.24 -23.82
CA ALA A 429 -50.39 -42.13 -25.24
C ALA A 429 -49.49 -42.98 -26.16
N LYS A 430 -48.19 -43.12 -25.84
CA LYS A 430 -47.26 -44.02 -26.54
C LYS A 430 -47.74 -45.48 -26.47
N ILE A 431 -48.12 -45.97 -25.29
CA ILE A 431 -48.61 -47.35 -25.08
C ILE A 431 -49.86 -47.63 -25.92
N VAL A 432 -50.75 -46.64 -26.06
CA VAL A 432 -51.99 -46.75 -26.86
C VAL A 432 -51.77 -46.52 -28.36
N GLY A 433 -50.53 -46.23 -28.80
CA GLY A 433 -50.19 -46.01 -30.22
C GLY A 433 -50.76 -44.71 -30.81
N LYS A 434 -51.19 -43.75 -29.98
CA LYS A 434 -51.68 -42.45 -30.43
C LYS A 434 -50.51 -41.49 -30.63
N ARG A 435 -50.52 -40.74 -31.74
CA ARG A 435 -49.54 -39.65 -31.95
C ARG A 435 -49.84 -38.51 -30.96
N PRO A 436 -48.92 -38.15 -30.04
CA PRO A 436 -49.15 -37.07 -29.09
C PRO A 436 -49.16 -35.72 -29.81
N SER A 437 -50.22 -34.93 -29.60
CA SER A 437 -50.38 -33.57 -30.18
C SER A 437 -50.22 -32.44 -29.15
N TRP A 438 -49.90 -32.77 -27.90
CA TRP A 438 -49.77 -31.82 -26.80
C TRP A 438 -48.35 -31.25 -26.70
N LYS A 439 -48.25 -29.92 -26.57
CA LYS A 439 -46.96 -29.24 -26.31
C LYS A 439 -46.55 -29.41 -24.84
N LYS A 440 -45.25 -29.56 -24.57
CA LYS A 440 -44.70 -29.59 -23.21
C LYS A 440 -45.08 -28.29 -22.46
N PRO A 441 -45.49 -28.34 -21.17
CA PRO A 441 -45.71 -27.15 -20.37
C PRO A 441 -44.47 -26.26 -20.33
N VAL A 442 -44.60 -25.04 -20.84
CA VAL A 442 -43.62 -23.97 -20.64
C VAL A 442 -43.88 -23.35 -19.26
N LEU A 443 -42.82 -22.89 -18.58
CA LEU A 443 -42.94 -22.17 -17.30
C LEU A 443 -43.85 -20.94 -17.47
N LYS A 444 -45.09 -21.04 -17.00
CA LYS A 444 -46.12 -19.99 -17.15
C LYS A 444 -45.96 -18.97 -16.03
N GLY A 445 -45.11 -17.98 -16.26
CA GLY A 445 -44.85 -16.90 -15.33
C GLY A 445 -43.41 -16.43 -15.49
N GLN A 446 -43.20 -15.12 -15.45
CA GLN A 446 -41.86 -14.58 -15.38
C GLN A 446 -41.38 -14.72 -13.93
N LEU A 447 -40.33 -15.51 -13.71
CA LEU A 447 -39.70 -15.63 -12.38
C LEU A 447 -39.35 -14.23 -11.86
N PHE A 448 -39.62 -13.98 -10.58
CA PHE A 448 -39.37 -12.68 -9.97
C PHE A 448 -37.88 -12.34 -10.04
N SER A 449 -37.54 -11.21 -10.66
CA SER A 449 -36.16 -10.77 -10.85
C SER A 449 -35.52 -10.39 -9.51
N PRO A 450 -34.19 -10.58 -9.33
CA PRO A 450 -33.50 -10.31 -8.06
C PRO A 450 -33.75 -8.90 -7.52
N VAL A 451 -33.98 -8.79 -6.21
CA VAL A 451 -34.19 -7.47 -5.57
C VAL A 451 -32.89 -6.68 -5.68
N PRO A 452 -32.90 -5.42 -6.17
CA PRO A 452 -31.67 -4.64 -6.32
C PRO A 452 -31.02 -4.42 -4.96
N LYS A 453 -29.80 -4.94 -4.78
CA LYS A 453 -29.03 -4.79 -3.54
C LYS A 453 -28.80 -3.32 -3.22
N PRO A 454 -29.07 -2.85 -1.98
CA PRO A 454 -28.78 -1.49 -1.56
C PRO A 454 -27.36 -1.08 -1.93
N ARG A 455 -27.24 -0.12 -2.86
CA ARG A 455 -25.94 0.42 -3.25
C ARG A 455 -25.55 1.49 -2.24
N TYR A 456 -24.31 1.40 -1.77
CA TYR A 456 -23.72 2.49 -1.00
C TYR A 456 -23.62 3.72 -1.89
N VAL A 457 -24.47 4.73 -1.62
CA VAL A 457 -24.28 6.10 -2.11
C VAL A 457 -23.15 6.70 -1.29
N GLY A 458 -21.93 6.17 -1.48
CA GLY A 458 -20.76 6.65 -0.78
C GLY A 458 -20.52 8.09 -1.16
N ASN A 459 -20.36 8.96 -0.16
CA ASN A 459 -20.18 10.41 -0.28
C ASN A 459 -19.52 10.79 -1.60
N THR A 460 -20.35 11.08 -2.60
CA THR A 460 -19.93 11.81 -3.78
C THR A 460 -19.79 13.23 -3.29
N ASP A 461 -18.56 13.73 -3.33
CA ASP A 461 -18.16 14.90 -2.55
C ASP A 461 -19.13 16.07 -2.67
N THR A 462 -19.33 16.77 -1.55
CA THR A 462 -20.26 17.90 -1.39
C THR A 462 -19.80 19.17 -2.14
N SER A 463 -19.25 19.01 -3.35
CA SER A 463 -18.64 20.04 -4.18
C SER A 463 -19.61 20.71 -5.16
N GLU A 464 -20.79 20.13 -5.42
CA GLU A 464 -21.74 20.64 -6.43
C GLU A 464 -22.80 21.63 -5.91
N VAL A 465 -22.93 21.84 -4.59
CA VAL A 465 -24.02 22.67 -4.02
C VAL A 465 -23.67 24.17 -3.87
N ALA A 466 -22.46 24.59 -4.24
CA ALA A 466 -22.01 25.98 -4.12
C ALA A 466 -22.36 26.90 -5.33
N SER A 467 -23.02 26.36 -6.36
CA SER A 467 -23.16 27.03 -7.68
C SER A 467 -24.61 27.29 -8.12
N ALA A 468 -25.51 27.60 -7.17
CA ALA A 468 -26.92 27.88 -7.47
C ALA A 468 -27.47 29.09 -6.71
N SER A 469 -27.03 30.31 -7.08
CA SER A 469 -27.74 31.55 -6.73
C SER A 469 -27.47 32.67 -7.73
N THR A 470 -28.56 33.21 -8.29
CA THR A 470 -28.64 34.45 -9.09
C THR A 470 -28.20 34.38 -10.56
N SER A 471 -29.09 33.89 -11.43
CA SER A 471 -29.29 34.48 -12.76
C SER A 471 -30.73 34.28 -13.22
N ASN A 472 -31.58 35.30 -13.00
CA ASN A 472 -32.90 35.38 -13.62
C ASN A 472 -32.73 35.81 -15.08
N GLN A 473 -33.15 34.97 -16.05
CA GLN A 473 -33.67 35.41 -17.36
C GLN A 473 -34.66 34.36 -17.93
N PRO A 474 -35.67 34.78 -18.71
CA PRO A 474 -36.84 33.94 -18.97
C PRO A 474 -36.80 33.14 -20.28
N ALA A 475 -37.39 31.95 -20.21
CA ALA A 475 -38.16 31.26 -21.25
C ALA A 475 -37.83 31.52 -22.74
N GLN A 476 -37.23 30.53 -23.40
CA GLN A 476 -37.61 30.19 -24.77
C GLN A 476 -37.90 28.69 -24.94
N SER A 477 -39.08 28.42 -25.49
CA SER A 477 -39.58 27.11 -25.89
C SER A 477 -38.71 26.47 -26.98
N ARG A 478 -38.45 25.17 -26.86
CA ARG A 478 -38.25 24.29 -28.03
C ARG A 478 -38.62 22.84 -27.72
N GLN A 479 -39.68 22.36 -28.39
CA GLN A 479 -40.05 20.95 -28.48
C GLN A 479 -39.12 20.22 -29.45
N ARG A 480 -38.82 18.93 -29.21
CA ARG A 480 -39.11 17.78 -30.13
C ARG A 480 -38.36 16.48 -29.79
N ALA A 481 -39.08 15.37 -30.00
CA ALA A 481 -38.65 13.99 -30.29
C ALA A 481 -37.71 13.28 -29.28
N SER A 482 -37.98 12.07 -28.76
CA SER A 482 -38.78 10.90 -29.18
C SER A 482 -38.19 10.04 -30.32
N SER A 483 -37.27 9.16 -29.95
CA SER A 483 -36.82 7.92 -30.61
C SER A 483 -36.00 7.21 -29.53
N ASP A 484 -36.35 6.03 -28.99
CA ASP A 484 -37.05 4.86 -29.54
C ASP A 484 -36.25 4.18 -30.65
N ASN A 485 -35.53 3.13 -30.25
CA ASN A 485 -35.12 1.98 -31.05
C ASN A 485 -34.42 0.95 -30.13
N SER A 486 -35.17 -0.07 -29.75
CA SER A 486 -34.64 -1.37 -29.37
C SER A 486 -34.15 -2.11 -30.62
N ASP A 487 -33.03 -2.83 -30.53
CA ASP A 487 -32.70 -3.87 -31.51
C ASP A 487 -32.04 -5.07 -30.81
N SER A 488 -32.30 -6.26 -31.35
CA SER A 488 -32.10 -7.55 -30.70
C SER A 488 -31.66 -8.60 -31.72
N SER A 489 -30.49 -9.19 -31.49
CA SER A 489 -29.94 -10.35 -32.22
C SER A 489 -28.96 -11.01 -31.25
N LYS A 490 -29.16 -12.21 -30.71
CA LYS A 490 -29.59 -13.51 -31.26
C LYS A 490 -28.60 -14.09 -32.29
N SER A 491 -27.80 -15.03 -31.80
CA SER A 491 -27.11 -16.07 -32.57
C SER A 491 -27.17 -17.36 -31.74
N GLU A 492 -27.55 -18.46 -32.38
CA GLU A 492 -27.69 -19.82 -31.82
C GLU A 492 -26.49 -20.68 -32.26
N GLU A 493 -26.08 -21.67 -31.44
CA GLU A 493 -25.21 -22.85 -31.69
C GLU A 493 -24.55 -23.26 -30.34
N GLU A 494 -24.35 -24.53 -29.97
CA GLU A 494 -24.80 -25.82 -30.54
C GLU A 494 -24.84 -26.91 -29.42
N ASP A 495 -25.39 -28.09 -29.71
CA ASP A 495 -25.60 -29.22 -28.77
C ASP A 495 -24.31 -29.85 -28.20
N GLN A 496 -24.36 -30.34 -26.94
CA GLN A 496 -24.00 -31.73 -26.61
C GLN A 496 -24.43 -32.18 -25.19
N GLN A 497 -25.25 -33.25 -25.15
CA GLN A 497 -25.49 -34.19 -24.03
C GLN A 497 -24.43 -35.33 -24.07
N PRO A 498 -24.33 -36.30 -23.13
CA PRO A 498 -25.39 -36.80 -22.24
C PRO A 498 -25.02 -37.23 -20.79
N GLU A 499 -26.08 -37.65 -20.08
CA GLU A 499 -26.16 -38.71 -19.04
C GLU A 499 -25.51 -38.53 -17.65
N GLY A 500 -26.21 -39.10 -16.65
CA GLY A 500 -25.98 -38.93 -15.21
C GLY A 500 -27.31 -38.99 -14.44
N GLU A 501 -27.96 -40.15 -14.43
CA GLU A 501 -29.11 -40.42 -13.56
C GLU A 501 -28.57 -40.84 -12.18
N ASP A 502 -28.92 -40.11 -11.12
CA ASP A 502 -28.74 -40.56 -9.74
C ASP A 502 -30.08 -40.44 -8.99
N GLU A 503 -30.55 -41.57 -8.49
CA GLU A 503 -31.69 -41.67 -7.57
C GLU A 503 -31.26 -41.17 -6.19
N LEU A 504 -31.98 -40.19 -5.63
CA LEU A 504 -31.86 -39.84 -4.22
C LEU A 504 -33.11 -40.35 -3.49
N GLU A 505 -32.91 -41.37 -2.66
CA GLU A 505 -33.91 -41.85 -1.70
C GLU A 505 -34.02 -40.86 -0.53
N ASP A 506 -35.25 -40.51 -0.15
CA ASP A 506 -35.53 -39.65 0.99
C ASP A 506 -35.37 -40.45 2.31
N GLU A 507 -34.27 -40.27 3.05
CA GLU A 507 -34.21 -40.64 4.48
C GLU A 507 -34.77 -39.52 5.36
N GLU A 508 -36.05 -39.63 5.74
CA GLU A 508 -36.62 -38.89 6.86
C GLU A 508 -35.98 -39.34 8.18
N GLN A 509 -35.07 -38.55 8.74
CA GLN A 509 -34.66 -38.70 10.15
C GLN A 509 -35.44 -37.73 11.04
N SER A 510 -36.34 -38.30 11.83
CA SER A 510 -37.05 -37.62 12.92
C SER A 510 -36.06 -37.14 13.98
N ILE A 511 -36.08 -35.83 14.27
CA ILE A 511 -35.46 -35.27 15.48
C ILE A 511 -36.59 -35.03 16.47
N ASP A 512 -36.62 -35.83 17.54
CA ASP A 512 -37.61 -35.72 18.61
C ASP A 512 -37.45 -34.43 19.42
N GLU A 513 -38.58 -33.81 19.77
CA GLU A 513 -38.65 -32.63 20.64
C GLU A 513 -38.63 -33.03 22.13
N ASP A 514 -37.44 -33.21 22.72
CA ASP A 514 -37.33 -33.30 24.18
C ASP A 514 -37.33 -31.91 24.82
N LYS A 515 -38.52 -31.51 25.29
CA LYS A 515 -38.72 -30.46 26.30
C LYS A 515 -38.50 -31.06 27.68
N GLU A 516 -37.52 -30.56 28.43
CA GLU A 516 -37.61 -30.55 29.89
C GLU A 516 -37.41 -29.13 30.42
N GLU A 517 -38.46 -28.64 31.07
CA GLU A 517 -38.43 -27.48 31.96
C GLU A 517 -37.80 -27.94 33.29
N GLU A 518 -36.82 -27.22 33.82
CA GLU A 518 -36.62 -27.24 35.28
C GLU A 518 -36.19 -25.86 35.81
N GLU A 519 -37.16 -25.20 36.44
CA GLU A 519 -37.05 -24.04 37.30
C GLU A 519 -36.55 -24.51 38.68
N TYR A 520 -35.54 -23.88 39.31
CA TYR A 520 -35.52 -23.56 40.76
C TYR A 520 -34.27 -22.79 41.22
N SER A 521 -34.50 -21.68 41.96
CA SER A 521 -33.58 -20.86 42.81
C SER A 521 -32.42 -20.09 42.16
#